data_AF-A0A6C0PI16-F1
#
_entry.id   AF-A0A6C0PI16-F1
#
_cell.length_a   1.000
_cell.length_b   1.000
_cell.length_c   1.000
_cell.angle_alpha   90.00
_cell.angle_beta   90.00
_cell.angle_gamma   90.00
#
_symmetry.space_group_name_H-M   'P 1'
#
loop_
_entity.id
_entity.type
_entity.pdbx_description
1 polymer ?
#
loop_
_entity_poly.entity_id
_entity_poly.type
_entity_poly.pdbx_seq_one_letter_code
_entity_poly.pdbx_strand_id
1 'polypeptide(L)'
;AGNLNVKNLHVDSFSSTPKLTYLDLTNNNLANRNALPSRLFQPISGLKKITLGRTHLKSLDFLVDANLSNLTILRASMNDLEFINQTIIQSLPQLKVLDLQNNSFTCDCSNAWFIDWAVKNNKTQVLYLNRYECRYPLSLSGKSLAAFNTESCNVNYDFICFIYSSSIAILNLVISFIYHFLKWQLVYAYYLFLAFLNGKKRKQPLNQLDFQYDAFISYNAQEEPWVLEELVPKLEGQHGLRLC
;
A
#
# COMPACT_ATOMS: atom_id res chain seq x y z
N ALA A 1 4.79 22.40 42.70
CA ALA A 1 5.81 23.37 42.26
C ALA A 1 5.86 23.27 40.74
N GLY A 2 5.49 24.34 40.02
CA GLY A 2 5.20 24.25 38.57
C GLY A 2 5.84 25.37 37.75
N ASN A 3 7.00 25.86 38.15
CA ASN A 3 7.84 26.77 37.37
C ASN A 3 9.25 26.80 37.98
N LEU A 4 10.12 25.89 37.55
CA LEU A 4 11.49 25.78 38.08
C LEU A 4 12.53 26.20 37.03
N ASN A 5 12.10 26.73 35.88
CA ASN A 5 12.95 27.04 34.72
C ASN A 5 13.89 25.87 34.34
N VAL A 6 13.44 24.64 34.55
CA VAL A 6 14.23 23.44 34.28
C VAL A 6 14.35 23.28 32.76
N LYS A 7 15.59 23.17 32.29
CA LYS A 7 15.89 22.91 30.87
C LYS A 7 16.27 21.45 30.62
N ASN A 8 17.04 20.87 31.55
CA ASN A 8 17.46 19.49 31.53
C ASN A 8 17.46 18.95 32.97
N LEU A 9 17.05 17.69 33.15
CA LEU A 9 17.20 16.98 34.41
C LEU A 9 18.35 15.98 34.30
N HIS A 10 19.23 15.96 35.31
CA HIS A 10 20.29 14.97 35.40
C HIS A 10 19.70 13.59 35.69
N VAL A 11 20.30 12.51 35.19
CA VAL A 11 19.77 11.14 35.33
C VAL A 11 19.53 10.75 36.80
N ASP A 12 20.35 11.28 37.71
CA ASP A 12 20.24 10.99 39.15
C ASP A 12 19.30 11.90 39.94
N SER A 13 18.56 12.81 39.26
CA SER A 13 17.74 13.83 39.95
C SER A 13 16.68 13.22 40.87
N PHE A 14 16.23 11.98 40.59
CA PHE A 14 15.21 11.28 41.37
C PHE A 14 15.75 10.10 42.17
N SER A 15 17.07 9.88 42.21
CA SER A 15 17.70 8.74 42.89
C SER A 15 17.43 8.71 44.40
N SER A 16 17.29 9.89 45.03
CA SER A 16 16.97 10.01 46.46
C SER A 16 15.47 10.01 46.78
N THR A 17 14.60 9.87 45.78
CA THR A 17 13.13 9.94 45.95
C THR A 17 12.39 8.72 45.39
N PRO A 18 12.76 7.47 45.72
CA PRO A 18 12.18 6.27 45.09
C PRO A 18 10.69 6.06 45.38
N LYS A 19 10.15 6.70 46.43
CA LYS A 19 8.73 6.64 46.81
C LYS A 19 7.87 7.68 46.09
N LEU A 20 8.40 8.41 45.12
CA LEU A 20 7.67 9.45 44.41
C LEU A 20 6.48 8.85 43.65
N THR A 21 5.28 9.36 43.91
CA THR A 21 4.03 8.90 43.28
C THR A 21 3.44 9.92 42.30
N TYR A 22 3.82 11.20 42.45
CA TYR A 22 3.38 12.29 41.61
C TYR A 22 4.57 13.17 41.21
N LEU A 23 4.72 13.40 39.91
CA LEU A 23 5.72 14.30 39.36
C LEU A 23 5.03 15.39 38.53
N ASP A 24 5.32 16.64 38.88
CA ASP A 24 4.84 17.82 38.17
C ASP A 24 6.03 18.59 37.61
N LEU A 25 6.11 18.67 36.28
CA LEU A 25 7.12 19.40 35.54
C LEU A 25 6.50 20.51 34.69
N THR A 26 5.28 20.92 35.01
CA THR A 26 4.55 21.97 34.29
C THR A 26 5.34 23.29 34.23
N ASN A 27 5.20 24.03 33.13
CA ASN A 27 5.91 25.30 32.82
C ASN A 27 7.44 25.22 32.94
N ASN A 28 8.05 24.18 32.36
CA ASN A 28 9.52 24.09 32.22
C ASN A 28 9.88 23.94 30.74
N ASN A 29 11.03 24.44 30.31
CA ASN A 29 11.39 24.35 28.88
C ASN A 29 12.13 23.03 28.60
N LEU A 30 11.37 21.96 28.32
CA LEU A 30 11.89 20.61 28.08
C LEU A 30 11.91 20.25 26.58
N ALA A 31 12.00 21.26 25.70
CA ALA A 31 12.00 21.05 24.24
C ALA A 31 13.18 20.21 23.73
N ASN A 32 14.28 20.15 24.49
CA ASN A 32 15.44 19.33 24.14
C ASN A 32 15.08 17.83 24.30
N ARG A 33 15.38 17.00 23.29
CA ARG A 33 15.16 15.54 23.36
C ARG A 33 15.85 14.88 24.55
N ASN A 34 16.97 15.45 25.01
CA ASN A 34 17.72 14.93 26.16
C ASN A 34 17.29 15.56 27.50
N ALA A 35 16.24 16.39 27.51
CA ALA A 35 15.76 17.01 28.75
C ALA A 35 15.18 15.98 29.74
N LEU A 36 14.57 14.92 29.20
CA LEU A 36 13.96 13.81 29.93
C LEU A 36 14.49 12.47 29.41
N PRO A 37 15.72 12.05 29.78
CA PRO A 37 16.22 10.75 29.38
C PRO A 37 15.44 9.64 30.09
N SER A 38 15.15 8.52 29.41
CA SER A 38 14.32 7.44 29.97
C SER A 38 14.86 6.89 31.30
N ARG A 39 16.20 6.85 31.45
CA ARG A 39 16.88 6.41 32.69
C ARG A 39 16.57 7.26 33.91
N LEU A 40 16.19 8.53 33.72
CA LEU A 40 15.77 9.45 34.78
C LEU A 40 14.65 8.86 35.65
N PHE A 41 13.77 8.07 35.04
CA PHE A 41 12.58 7.54 35.69
C PHE A 41 12.79 6.18 36.35
N GLN A 42 13.92 5.51 36.13
CA GLN A 42 14.20 4.18 36.69
C GLN A 42 14.13 4.13 38.23
N PRO A 43 14.68 5.12 38.98
CA PRO A 43 14.58 5.11 40.44
C PRO A 43 13.15 5.29 40.97
N ILE A 44 12.23 5.79 40.12
CA ILE A 44 10.84 6.14 40.47
C ILE A 44 9.83 5.32 39.68
N SER A 45 10.07 4.02 39.51
CA SER A 45 9.15 3.09 38.82
C SER A 45 7.76 2.96 39.48
N GLY A 46 7.62 3.39 40.74
CA GLY A 46 6.35 3.46 41.47
C GLY A 46 5.46 4.67 41.14
N LEU A 47 5.88 5.53 40.20
CA LEU A 47 5.18 6.76 39.87
C LEU A 47 3.79 6.49 39.27
N LYS A 48 2.78 7.17 39.80
CA LYS A 48 1.37 6.99 39.41
C LYS A 48 0.84 8.11 38.52
N LYS A 49 1.40 9.32 38.64
CA LYS A 49 0.94 10.50 37.90
C LYS A 49 2.11 11.36 37.43
N ILE A 50 2.09 11.73 36.16
CA ILE A 50 2.99 12.70 35.56
C ILE A 50 2.17 13.86 35.00
N THR A 51 2.64 15.09 35.21
CA THR A 51 2.10 16.31 34.57
C THR A 51 3.24 17.07 33.90
N LEU A 52 3.13 17.26 32.59
CA LEU A 52 4.11 17.85 31.68
C LEU A 52 3.45 19.01 30.91
N GLY A 53 2.64 19.84 31.58
CA GLY A 53 1.91 20.91 30.90
C GLY A 53 2.83 22.04 30.48
N ARG A 54 2.66 22.60 29.27
CA ARG A 54 3.47 23.76 28.82
C ARG A 54 4.99 23.49 28.92
N THR A 55 5.44 22.35 28.39
CA THR A 55 6.85 21.96 28.42
C THR A 55 7.56 21.97 27.06
N HIS A 56 6.87 22.37 25.99
CA HIS A 56 7.38 22.40 24.61
C HIS A 56 7.87 21.04 24.11
N LEU A 57 7.31 19.95 24.63
CA LEU A 57 7.63 18.60 24.18
C LEU A 57 7.10 18.38 22.78
N LYS A 58 7.94 17.86 21.89
CA LYS A 58 7.55 17.43 20.54
C LYS A 58 7.19 15.94 20.46
N SER A 59 7.65 15.15 21.43
CA SER A 59 7.40 13.72 21.52
C SER A 59 7.42 13.25 22.98
N LEU A 60 6.80 12.10 23.23
CA LEU A 60 6.80 11.38 24.50
C LEU A 60 7.64 10.08 24.43
N ASP A 61 8.52 9.94 23.42
CA ASP A 61 9.33 8.72 23.19
C ASP A 61 10.15 8.27 24.41
N PHE A 62 10.55 9.20 25.28
CA PHE A 62 11.28 8.86 26.51
C PHE A 62 10.50 7.91 27.44
N LEU A 63 9.17 7.84 27.30
CA LEU A 63 8.31 6.94 28.07
C LEU A 63 8.43 5.47 27.63
N VAL A 64 8.96 5.18 26.44
CA VAL A 64 9.07 3.81 25.92
C VAL A 64 9.99 2.98 26.82
N ASP A 65 11.15 3.53 27.19
CA ASP A 65 12.17 2.84 28.02
C ASP A 65 12.22 3.32 29.47
N ALA A 66 11.23 4.12 29.91
CA ALA A 66 11.20 4.70 31.26
C ALA A 66 10.79 3.69 32.36
N ASN A 67 10.24 2.54 31.96
CA ASN A 67 9.70 1.50 32.86
C ASN A 67 8.68 2.04 33.89
N LEU A 68 7.72 2.84 33.41
CA LEU A 68 6.66 3.46 34.21
C LEU A 68 5.37 2.62 34.20
N SER A 69 5.49 1.32 34.50
CA SER A 69 4.40 0.36 34.40
C SER A 69 3.21 0.64 35.35
N ASN A 70 3.45 1.38 36.44
CA ASN A 70 2.44 1.78 37.42
C ASN A 70 1.76 3.13 37.12
N LEU A 71 2.13 3.80 36.03
CA LEU A 71 1.59 5.11 35.69
C LEU A 71 0.12 4.99 35.32
N THR A 72 -0.72 5.77 36.00
CA THR A 72 -2.18 5.79 35.81
C THR A 72 -2.69 7.06 35.17
N ILE A 73 -1.99 8.19 35.37
CA ILE A 73 -2.40 9.50 34.87
C ILE A 73 -1.22 10.16 34.16
N LEU A 74 -1.40 10.46 32.87
CA LEU A 74 -0.46 11.24 32.09
C LEU A 74 -1.16 12.49 31.56
N ARG A 75 -0.65 13.67 31.95
CA ARG A 75 -1.10 14.95 31.42
C ARG A 75 0.06 15.63 30.70
N ALA A 76 -0.05 15.84 29.40
CA ALA A 76 0.93 16.53 28.57
C ALA A 76 0.22 17.57 27.67
N SER A 77 -0.69 18.33 28.27
CA SER A 77 -1.43 19.40 27.60
C SER A 77 -0.56 20.63 27.28
N MET A 78 -0.93 21.40 26.26
CA MET A 78 -0.23 22.63 25.87
C MET A 78 1.24 22.37 25.51
N ASN A 79 1.50 21.34 24.71
CA ASN A 79 2.83 21.01 24.17
C ASN A 79 2.80 21.09 22.63
N ASP A 80 3.89 20.67 22.01
CA ASP A 80 4.08 20.68 20.56
C ASP A 80 4.07 19.23 20.01
N LEU A 81 3.27 18.34 20.60
CA LEU A 81 3.20 16.93 20.18
C LEU A 81 2.51 16.83 18.81
N GLU A 82 3.19 16.20 17.85
CA GLU A 82 2.69 16.04 16.49
C GLU A 82 1.91 14.72 16.33
N PHE A 83 2.37 13.63 16.95
CA PHE A 83 1.70 12.34 16.91
C PHE A 83 1.99 11.49 18.15
N ILE A 84 1.17 10.45 18.35
CA ILE A 84 1.32 9.49 19.46
C ILE A 84 1.55 8.09 18.91
N ASN A 85 2.76 7.59 19.12
CA ASN A 85 3.13 6.22 18.74
C ASN A 85 2.43 5.17 19.61
N GLN A 86 2.09 4.05 18.98
CA GLN A 86 1.53 2.87 19.65
C GLN A 86 2.42 2.36 20.79
N THR A 87 3.73 2.36 20.57
CA THR A 87 4.73 1.87 21.53
C THR A 87 4.72 2.65 22.85
N ILE A 88 4.46 3.97 22.80
CA ILE A 88 4.38 4.84 23.98
C ILE A 88 3.20 4.44 24.87
N ILE A 89 2.04 4.17 24.26
CA ILE A 89 0.85 3.76 25.01
C ILE A 89 1.01 2.34 25.55
N GLN A 90 1.62 1.44 24.77
CA GLN A 90 1.89 0.07 25.19
C GLN A 90 2.89 -0.02 26.34
N SER A 91 3.85 0.91 26.46
CA SER A 91 4.78 0.96 27.60
C SER A 91 4.12 1.41 28.91
N LEU A 92 2.86 1.87 28.85
CA LEU A 92 2.08 2.35 30.01
C LEU A 92 0.83 1.47 30.25
N PRO A 93 1.01 0.18 30.62
CA PRO A 93 -0.07 -0.78 30.69
C PRO A 93 -1.14 -0.46 31.74
N GLN A 94 -0.88 0.39 32.74
CA GLN A 94 -1.85 0.78 33.78
C GLN A 94 -2.47 2.16 33.54
N LEU A 95 -2.25 2.77 32.38
CA LEU A 95 -2.74 4.11 32.07
C LEU A 95 -4.28 4.15 32.07
N LYS A 96 -4.84 5.00 32.91
CA LYS A 96 -6.30 5.21 33.05
C LYS A 96 -6.76 6.54 32.49
N VAL A 97 -5.92 7.58 32.58
CA VAL A 97 -6.26 8.94 32.14
C VAL A 97 -5.13 9.51 31.32
N LEU A 98 -5.47 9.96 30.11
CA LEU A 98 -4.57 10.64 29.18
C LEU A 98 -5.14 12.00 28.80
N ASP A 99 -4.37 13.06 29.03
CA ASP A 99 -4.73 14.44 28.64
C ASP A 99 -3.64 15.03 27.76
N LEU A 100 -3.99 15.30 26.50
CA LEU A 100 -3.11 15.86 25.47
C LEU A 100 -3.74 17.07 24.79
N GLN A 101 -4.65 17.78 25.48
CA GLN A 101 -5.28 18.97 24.93
C GLN A 101 -4.26 20.03 24.51
N ASN A 102 -4.61 20.84 23.50
CA ASN A 102 -3.79 21.94 22.99
C ASN A 102 -2.38 21.47 22.57
N ASN A 103 -2.31 20.43 21.76
CA ASN A 103 -1.08 19.99 21.08
C ASN A 103 -1.15 20.28 19.58
N SER A 104 0.00 20.22 18.91
CA SER A 104 0.13 20.53 17.48
C SER A 104 -0.02 19.28 16.60
N PHE A 105 -1.13 18.53 16.78
CA PHE A 105 -1.30 17.23 16.13
C PHE A 105 -1.34 17.31 14.59
N THR A 106 -0.79 16.30 13.93
CA THR A 106 -0.88 16.12 12.48
C THR A 106 -2.03 15.20 12.12
N CYS A 107 -2.94 15.66 11.26
CA CYS A 107 -4.08 14.90 10.77
C CYS A 107 -3.74 14.21 9.46
N ASP A 108 -2.99 13.14 9.60
CA ASP A 108 -2.60 12.20 8.54
C ASP A 108 -2.61 10.75 9.10
N CYS A 109 -2.10 9.81 8.32
CA CYS A 109 -2.05 8.41 8.71
C CYS A 109 -1.08 8.10 9.87
N SER A 110 -0.19 9.01 10.25
CA SER A 110 0.71 8.80 11.40
C SER A 110 -0.04 8.78 12.73
N ASN A 111 -1.18 9.50 12.83
CA ASN A 111 -2.06 9.48 13.99
C ASN A 111 -3.27 8.54 13.86
N ALA A 112 -3.43 7.85 12.73
CA ALA A 112 -4.61 7.00 12.50
C ALA A 112 -4.78 5.94 13.59
N TRP A 113 -3.70 5.28 13.99
CA TRP A 113 -3.72 4.31 15.09
C TRP A 113 -4.17 4.95 16.41
N PHE A 114 -3.64 6.13 16.74
CA PHE A 114 -3.96 6.80 18.01
C PHE A 114 -5.42 7.24 18.05
N ILE A 115 -5.95 7.78 16.96
CA ILE A 115 -7.37 8.17 16.84
C ILE A 115 -8.26 6.94 17.06
N ASP A 116 -7.98 5.86 16.33
CA ASP A 116 -8.72 4.60 16.45
C ASP A 116 -8.66 4.02 17.86
N TRP A 117 -7.47 3.98 18.45
CA TRP A 117 -7.25 3.51 19.81
C TRP A 117 -8.00 4.38 20.82
N ALA A 118 -7.93 5.71 20.70
CA ALA A 118 -8.54 6.64 21.64
C ALA A 118 -10.07 6.56 21.65
N VAL A 119 -10.69 6.25 20.51
CA VAL A 119 -12.15 6.06 20.38
C VAL A 119 -12.59 4.68 20.87
N LYS A 120 -11.84 3.62 20.53
CA LYS A 120 -12.25 2.22 20.77
C LYS A 120 -11.87 1.70 22.16
N ASN A 121 -10.84 2.26 22.80
CA ASN A 121 -10.29 1.74 24.05
C ASN A 121 -11.17 2.11 25.26
N ASN A 122 -11.58 1.10 26.03
CA ASN A 122 -12.41 1.28 27.23
C ASN A 122 -11.60 1.44 28.54
N LYS A 123 -10.32 1.08 28.52
CA LYS A 123 -9.47 1.05 29.72
C LYS A 123 -8.89 2.41 30.09
N THR A 124 -8.56 3.21 29.08
CA THR A 124 -7.90 4.50 29.22
C THR A 124 -8.80 5.58 28.67
N GLN A 125 -9.19 6.52 29.52
CA GLN A 125 -9.98 7.67 29.15
C GLN A 125 -9.06 8.76 28.57
N VAL A 126 -9.25 9.09 27.30
CA VAL A 126 -8.62 10.27 26.67
C VAL A 126 -9.50 11.49 26.91
N LEU A 127 -9.00 12.46 27.67
CA LEU A 127 -9.77 13.62 28.07
C LEU A 127 -9.96 14.59 26.89
N TYR A 128 -11.21 14.97 26.64
CA TYR A 128 -11.59 15.97 25.65
C TYR A 128 -11.08 15.69 24.23
N LEU A 129 -11.07 14.42 23.81
CA LEU A 129 -10.63 14.00 22.47
C LEU A 129 -11.22 14.85 21.33
N ASN A 130 -12.50 15.24 21.44
CA ASN A 130 -13.18 16.08 20.44
C ASN A 130 -12.58 17.49 20.29
N ARG A 131 -11.86 17.99 21.30
CA ARG A 131 -11.19 19.30 21.30
C ARG A 131 -9.75 19.23 20.82
N TYR A 132 -9.25 18.06 20.44
CA TYR A 132 -7.91 17.97 19.88
C TYR A 132 -7.99 18.52 18.46
N GLU A 133 -7.19 19.54 18.16
CA GLU A 133 -7.20 20.21 16.87
C GLU A 133 -5.98 19.82 16.05
N CYS A 134 -6.17 19.67 14.74
CA CYS A 134 -5.10 19.48 13.78
C CYS A 134 -4.32 20.80 13.61
N ARG A 135 -3.00 20.73 13.64
CA ARG A 135 -2.13 21.83 13.19
C ARG A 135 -1.70 21.65 11.74
N TYR A 136 -1.40 20.41 11.37
CA TYR A 136 -0.95 20.02 10.04
C TYR A 136 -1.83 18.90 9.46
N PRO A 137 -1.94 18.76 8.13
CA PRO A 137 -1.54 19.73 7.11
C PRO A 137 -2.37 21.03 7.20
N LEU A 138 -1.88 22.13 6.61
CA LEU A 138 -2.54 23.45 6.70
C LEU A 138 -4.01 23.43 6.20
N SER A 139 -4.34 22.54 5.26
CA SER A 139 -5.71 22.34 4.77
C SER A 139 -6.69 21.85 5.82
N LEU A 140 -6.21 21.15 6.85
CA LEU A 140 -7.00 20.61 7.96
C LEU A 140 -6.77 21.38 9.27
N SER A 141 -6.02 22.49 9.23
CA SER A 141 -5.71 23.26 10.44
C SER A 141 -6.98 23.73 11.16
N GLY A 142 -7.04 23.53 12.48
CA GLY A 142 -8.19 23.87 13.33
C GLY A 142 -9.37 22.90 13.23
N LYS A 143 -9.30 21.84 12.41
CA LYS A 143 -10.28 20.76 12.41
C LYS A 143 -10.03 19.81 13.58
N SER A 144 -11.08 19.12 14.04
CA SER A 144 -10.95 18.13 15.11
C SER A 144 -10.17 16.91 14.61
N LEU A 145 -9.17 16.48 15.38
CA LEU A 145 -8.37 15.27 15.14
C LEU A 145 -9.26 14.02 15.13
N ALA A 146 -10.26 13.96 16.01
CA ALA A 146 -11.19 12.84 16.11
C ALA A 146 -12.10 12.67 14.88
N ALA A 147 -12.27 13.74 14.09
CA ALA A 147 -13.09 13.73 12.89
C ALA A 147 -12.29 13.32 11.62
N PHE A 148 -10.99 13.07 11.74
CA PHE A 148 -10.16 12.64 10.62
C PHE A 148 -10.55 11.22 10.17
N ASN A 149 -10.65 11.01 8.85
CA ASN A 149 -11.02 9.72 8.29
C ASN A 149 -9.84 8.75 8.30
N THR A 150 -9.80 7.86 9.31
CA THR A 150 -8.74 6.86 9.45
C THR A 150 -8.90 5.66 8.51
N GLU A 151 -10.08 5.44 7.93
CA GLU A 151 -10.32 4.31 7.01
C GLU A 151 -9.47 4.40 5.74
N SER A 152 -9.17 5.62 5.28
CA SER A 152 -8.29 5.85 4.13
C SER A 152 -6.85 5.41 4.37
N CYS A 153 -6.45 5.18 5.63
CA CYS A 153 -5.11 4.75 6.01
C CYS A 153 -4.95 3.23 6.10
N ASN A 154 -6.05 2.47 6.10
CA ASN A 154 -5.99 1.01 6.14
C ASN A 154 -5.63 0.45 4.76
N VAL A 155 -4.32 0.34 4.52
CA VAL A 155 -3.79 -0.44 3.40
C VAL A 155 -3.72 -1.90 3.83
N ASN A 156 -4.69 -2.71 3.43
CA ASN A 156 -4.69 -4.14 3.72
C ASN A 156 -3.63 -4.86 2.86
N TYR A 157 -2.41 -4.95 3.38
CA TYR A 157 -1.31 -5.70 2.75
C TYR A 157 -1.72 -7.14 2.44
N ASP A 158 -2.45 -7.79 3.34
CA ASP A 158 -2.96 -9.16 3.14
C ASP A 158 -3.90 -9.25 1.93
N PHE A 159 -4.78 -8.26 1.76
CA PHE A 159 -5.69 -8.20 0.61
C PHE A 159 -4.92 -7.99 -0.70
N ILE A 160 -3.92 -7.10 -0.70
CA ILE A 160 -3.06 -6.88 -1.87
C ILE A 160 -2.31 -8.16 -2.24
N CYS A 161 -1.70 -8.83 -1.27
CA CYS A 161 -1.03 -10.12 -1.48
C CYS A 161 -1.98 -11.21 -2.00
N PHE A 162 -3.22 -11.24 -1.51
CA PHE A 162 -4.25 -12.15 -2.00
C PHE A 162 -4.61 -11.89 -3.48
N ILE A 163 -4.77 -10.64 -3.88
CA ILE A 163 -5.04 -10.28 -5.29
C ILE A 163 -3.88 -10.71 -6.21
N TYR A 164 -2.63 -10.45 -5.80
CA TYR A 164 -1.46 -10.84 -6.59
C TYR A 164 -1.31 -12.36 -6.72
N SER A 165 -1.42 -13.09 -5.60
CA SER A 165 -1.31 -14.56 -5.61
C SER A 165 -2.43 -15.21 -6.44
N SER A 166 -3.67 -14.73 -6.32
CA SER A 166 -4.80 -15.22 -7.11
C SER A 166 -4.61 -14.96 -8.60
N SER A 167 -4.13 -13.76 -8.98
CA SER A 167 -3.85 -13.41 -10.37
C SER A 167 -2.79 -14.30 -11.00
N ILE A 168 -1.71 -14.59 -10.25
CA ILE A 168 -0.65 -15.50 -10.70
C ILE A 168 -1.18 -16.93 -10.87
N ALA A 169 -2.01 -17.42 -9.94
CA ALA A 169 -2.61 -18.75 -10.04
C ALA A 169 -3.50 -18.87 -11.28
N ILE A 170 -4.35 -17.88 -11.54
CA ILE A 170 -5.22 -17.82 -12.73
C ILE A 170 -4.38 -17.80 -14.01
N LEU A 171 -3.32 -16.98 -14.06
CA LEU A 171 -2.43 -16.93 -15.23
C LEU A 171 -1.79 -18.28 -15.52
N ASN A 172 -1.30 -18.99 -14.50
CA ASN A 172 -0.72 -20.32 -14.67
C ASN A 172 -1.75 -21.33 -15.20
N LEU A 173 -2.98 -21.31 -14.67
CA LEU A 173 -4.06 -22.18 -15.14
C LEU A 173 -4.44 -21.87 -16.59
N VAL A 174 -4.53 -20.59 -16.96
CA VAL A 174 -4.82 -20.16 -18.33
C VAL A 174 -3.71 -20.58 -19.29
N ILE A 175 -2.43 -20.40 -18.93
CA ILE A 175 -1.30 -20.84 -19.75
C ILE A 175 -1.34 -22.36 -19.94
N SER A 176 -1.56 -23.12 -18.87
CA SER A 176 -1.67 -24.57 -18.92
C SER A 176 -2.84 -25.03 -19.81
N PHE A 177 -4.01 -24.39 -19.68
CA PHE A 177 -5.18 -24.67 -20.51
C PHE A 177 -4.92 -24.37 -21.99
N ILE A 178 -4.34 -23.21 -22.31
CA ILE A 178 -3.98 -22.85 -23.68
C ILE A 178 -2.99 -23.86 -24.25
N TYR A 179 -1.97 -24.24 -23.48
CA TYR A 179 -0.97 -25.21 -23.91
C TYR A 179 -1.56 -26.60 -24.17
N HIS A 180 -2.46 -27.06 -23.31
CA HIS A 180 -3.04 -28.40 -23.42
C HIS A 180 -4.14 -28.48 -24.49
N PHE A 181 -5.10 -27.55 -24.47
CA PHE A 181 -6.31 -27.62 -25.31
C PHE A 181 -6.20 -26.81 -26.60
N LEU A 182 -5.64 -25.61 -26.53
CA LEU A 182 -5.69 -24.64 -27.63
C LEU A 182 -4.42 -24.61 -28.48
N LYS A 183 -3.33 -25.28 -28.08
CA LYS A 183 -2.03 -25.22 -28.78
C LYS A 183 -2.15 -25.51 -30.27
N TRP A 184 -2.77 -26.63 -30.64
CA TRP A 184 -2.88 -27.00 -32.06
C TRP A 184 -3.86 -26.11 -32.82
N GLN A 185 -4.93 -25.64 -32.16
CA GLN A 185 -5.87 -24.69 -32.75
C GLN A 185 -5.21 -23.33 -33.02
N LEU A 186 -4.39 -22.84 -32.09
CA LEU A 186 -3.61 -21.60 -32.23
C LEU A 186 -2.52 -21.72 -33.29
N VAL A 187 -1.80 -22.84 -33.35
CA VAL A 187 -0.81 -23.11 -34.41
C VAL A 187 -1.48 -23.13 -35.78
N TYR A 188 -2.61 -23.83 -35.90
CA TYR A 188 -3.39 -23.88 -37.13
C TYR A 188 -3.92 -22.49 -37.54
N ALA A 189 -4.52 -21.75 -36.61
CA ALA A 189 -4.98 -20.38 -36.84
C ALA A 189 -3.83 -19.43 -37.21
N TYR A 190 -2.65 -19.58 -36.60
CA TYR A 190 -1.45 -18.81 -36.94
C TYR A 190 -1.02 -19.04 -38.39
N TYR A 191 -0.96 -20.30 -38.84
CA TYR A 191 -0.62 -20.61 -40.23
C TYR A 191 -1.71 -20.13 -41.21
N LEU A 192 -2.99 -20.24 -40.86
CA LEU A 192 -4.10 -19.66 -41.64
C LEU A 192 -4.00 -18.14 -41.74
N PHE A 193 -3.68 -17.48 -40.63
CA PHE A 193 -3.49 -16.03 -40.59
C PHE A 193 -2.28 -15.59 -41.41
N LEU A 194 -1.15 -16.30 -41.33
CA LEU A 194 0.00 -16.09 -42.20
C LEU A 194 -0.37 -16.29 -43.68
N ALA A 195 -1.12 -17.34 -44.00
CA ALA A 195 -1.62 -17.58 -45.36
C ALA A 195 -2.56 -16.45 -45.83
N PHE A 196 -3.42 -15.92 -44.96
CA PHE A 196 -4.28 -14.78 -45.25
C PHE A 196 -3.47 -13.50 -45.52
N LEU A 197 -2.46 -13.20 -44.70
CA LEU A 197 -1.57 -12.06 -44.90
C LEU A 197 -0.75 -12.19 -46.20
N ASN A 198 -0.21 -13.38 -46.46
CA ASN A 198 0.53 -13.67 -47.69
C ASN A 198 -0.38 -13.70 -48.92
N GLY A 199 -1.64 -14.13 -48.79
CA GLY A 199 -2.67 -14.07 -49.82
C GLY A 199 -3.08 -12.63 -50.14
N LYS A 200 -3.13 -11.74 -49.15
CA LYS A 200 -3.32 -10.30 -49.35
C LYS A 200 -2.12 -9.65 -50.08
N LYS A 201 -0.89 -10.10 -49.79
CA LYS A 201 0.31 -9.67 -50.53
C LYS A 201 0.40 -10.27 -51.94
N ARG A 202 -0.13 -11.50 -52.16
CA ARG A 202 -0.26 -12.15 -53.47
C ARG A 202 -1.41 -11.62 -54.33
N LYS A 203 -2.34 -10.84 -53.75
CA LYS A 203 -3.11 -9.85 -54.53
C LYS A 203 -2.21 -8.68 -54.93
N GLN A 204 -1.05 -8.96 -55.53
CA GLN A 204 -0.65 -8.13 -56.64
C GLN A 204 -1.78 -8.25 -57.67
N PRO A 205 -2.21 -7.16 -58.33
CA PRO A 205 -3.04 -7.33 -59.50
C PRO A 205 -2.27 -8.29 -60.42
N LEU A 206 -2.93 -9.31 -60.94
CA LEU A 206 -2.47 -10.11 -62.08
C LEU A 206 -2.43 -9.19 -63.32
N ASN A 207 -1.69 -8.10 -63.23
CA ASN A 207 -1.46 -7.14 -64.27
C ASN A 207 0.05 -7.19 -64.52
N GLN A 208 0.40 -7.84 -65.64
CA GLN A 208 1.74 -7.99 -66.25
C GLN A 208 2.55 -9.26 -65.97
N LEU A 209 1.92 -10.43 -65.91
CA LEU A 209 2.47 -11.58 -66.62
C LEU A 209 1.35 -12.12 -67.49
N ASP A 210 1.43 -11.85 -68.79
CA ASP A 210 0.50 -12.33 -69.79
C ASP A 210 0.75 -13.84 -69.96
N PHE A 211 0.28 -14.63 -68.98
CA PHE A 211 0.39 -16.07 -69.05
C PHE A 211 -0.55 -16.54 -70.17
N GLN A 212 0.04 -17.13 -71.21
CA GLN A 212 -0.69 -17.66 -72.36
C GLN A 212 -1.67 -18.76 -71.94
N TYR A 213 -1.37 -19.45 -70.83
CA TYR A 213 -2.12 -20.58 -70.30
C TYR A 213 -2.40 -20.40 -68.79
N ASP A 214 -3.55 -20.87 -68.34
CA ASP A 214 -4.05 -20.76 -66.97
C ASP A 214 -3.61 -21.96 -66.10
N ALA A 215 -3.31 -23.11 -66.72
CA ALA A 215 -2.74 -24.29 -66.07
C ALA A 215 -1.90 -25.13 -67.04
N PHE A 216 -0.89 -25.84 -66.51
CA PHE A 216 -0.08 -26.82 -67.24
C PHE A 216 -0.51 -28.23 -66.83
N ILE A 217 -0.77 -29.09 -67.81
CA ILE A 217 -1.15 -30.49 -67.56
C ILE A 217 0.08 -31.38 -67.76
N SER A 218 0.62 -31.88 -66.65
CA SER A 218 1.65 -32.93 -66.69
C SER A 218 0.97 -34.30 -66.74
N TYR A 219 1.06 -34.98 -67.88
CA TYR A 219 0.50 -36.32 -68.06
C TYR A 219 1.54 -37.33 -68.56
N ASN A 220 1.23 -38.61 -68.39
CA ASN A 220 2.05 -39.72 -68.89
C ASN A 220 1.70 -40.01 -70.36
N ALA A 221 2.68 -40.39 -71.20
CA ALA A 221 2.49 -40.62 -72.64
C ALA A 221 1.42 -41.68 -72.97
N GLN A 222 1.16 -42.63 -72.06
CA GLN A 222 0.11 -43.63 -72.24
C GLN A 222 -1.32 -43.05 -72.12
N GLU A 223 -1.47 -41.90 -71.47
CA GLU A 223 -2.75 -41.25 -71.18
C GLU A 223 -3.04 -40.06 -72.12
N GLU A 224 -2.12 -39.79 -73.06
CA GLU A 224 -2.23 -38.72 -74.05
C GLU A 224 -3.59 -38.70 -74.80
N PRO A 225 -4.15 -39.85 -75.24
CA PRO A 225 -5.42 -39.84 -75.97
C PRO A 225 -6.57 -39.32 -75.13
N TRP A 226 -6.65 -39.74 -73.87
CA TRP A 226 -7.72 -39.30 -72.97
C TRP A 226 -7.56 -37.81 -72.59
N VAL A 227 -6.32 -37.36 -72.40
CA VAL A 227 -6.06 -35.94 -72.07
C VAL A 227 -6.48 -35.04 -73.23
N LEU A 228 -6.10 -35.37 -74.47
CA LEU A 228 -6.39 -34.52 -75.63
C LEU A 228 -7.85 -34.62 -76.11
N GLU A 229 -8.51 -35.77 -75.98
CA GLU A 229 -9.86 -35.98 -76.53
C GLU A 229 -10.99 -35.74 -75.52
N GLU A 230 -10.75 -35.93 -74.22
CA GLU A 230 -11.79 -35.80 -73.18
C GLU A 230 -11.52 -34.64 -72.24
N LEU A 231 -10.29 -34.53 -71.73
CA LEU A 231 -9.97 -33.57 -70.67
C LEU A 231 -9.83 -32.14 -71.21
N VAL A 232 -8.96 -31.93 -72.21
CA VAL A 232 -8.71 -30.60 -72.80
C VAL A 232 -10.01 -30.00 -73.37
N PRO A 233 -10.82 -30.71 -74.17
CA PRO A 233 -12.02 -30.11 -74.76
C PRO A 233 -13.08 -29.72 -73.71
N LYS A 234 -13.21 -30.48 -72.61
CA LYS A 234 -14.15 -30.15 -71.53
C LYS A 234 -13.69 -28.93 -70.73
N LEU A 235 -12.40 -28.79 -70.49
CA LEU A 235 -11.85 -27.70 -69.70
C LEU A 235 -11.73 -26.40 -70.51
N GLU A 236 -11.30 -26.46 -71.76
CA GLU A 236 -11.24 -25.26 -72.62
C GLU A 236 -12.63 -24.87 -73.13
N GLY A 237 -13.47 -25.83 -73.51
CA GLY A 237 -14.78 -25.57 -74.07
C GLY A 237 -15.84 -25.13 -73.07
N GLN A 238 -15.98 -25.83 -71.92
CA GLN A 238 -17.04 -25.53 -70.95
C GLN A 238 -16.62 -24.53 -69.87
N HIS A 239 -15.33 -24.52 -69.50
CA HIS A 239 -14.82 -23.72 -68.38
C HIS A 239 -13.96 -22.54 -68.84
N GLY A 240 -13.69 -22.42 -70.15
CA GLY A 240 -12.99 -21.26 -70.74
C GLY A 240 -11.53 -21.11 -70.29
N LEU A 241 -10.91 -22.19 -69.81
CA LEU A 241 -9.51 -22.22 -69.40
C LEU A 241 -8.61 -22.40 -70.61
N ARG A 242 -7.40 -21.83 -70.60
CA ARG A 242 -6.36 -22.06 -71.62
C ARG A 242 -5.31 -23.01 -71.05
N LEU A 243 -5.12 -24.20 -71.63
CA LEU A 243 -4.26 -25.24 -71.06
C LEU A 243 -2.96 -25.41 -71.86
N CYS A 244 -1.84 -25.63 -71.15
CA CYS A 244 -0.51 -25.94 -71.70
C CYS A 244 -0.13 -27.41 -71.49
#